data_AF-B1M9R0-F1
#
_entry.id   AF-B1M9R0-F1
#
_cell.length_a   1.000
_cell.length_b   1.000
_cell.length_c   1.000
_cell.angle_alpha   90.00
_cell.angle_beta   90.00
_cell.angle_gamma   90.00
#
_symmetry.space_group_name_H-M   'P 1'
#
loop_
_entity.id
_entity.type
_entity.pdbx_description
1 polymer ?
#
loop_
_entity_poly.entity_id
_entity_poly.type
_entity_poly.pdbx_seq_one_letter_code
_entity_poly.pdbx_strand_id
1 'polypeptide(L)'
;MNNDRRDAITKIIERISEMQAMAASIREEVETIRDEEQEYFDNMPEGLANSERGEKAENAIDQLNQVIDDLESLGENDFAHCLTEAMT
;
A
#
# COMPACT_ATOMS: atom_id res chain seq x y z
N MET A 1 -26.03 16.20 -20.40
CA MET A 1 -24.72 16.83 -20.14
C MET A 1 -24.36 16.92 -18.66
N ASN A 2 -25.17 17.55 -17.79
CA ASN A 2 -24.90 17.54 -16.34
C ASN A 2 -25.10 16.13 -15.74
N ASN A 3 -26.16 15.43 -16.15
CA ASN A 3 -26.37 14.03 -15.75
C ASN A 3 -25.24 13.11 -16.23
N ASP A 4 -24.87 13.16 -17.52
CA ASP A 4 -23.75 12.35 -18.05
C ASP A 4 -22.43 12.57 -17.29
N ARG A 5 -22.16 13.82 -16.86
CA ARG A 5 -20.99 14.14 -16.03
C ARG A 5 -21.11 13.53 -14.63
N ARG A 6 -22.27 13.66 -13.97
CA ARG A 6 -22.50 13.09 -12.64
C ARG A 6 -22.41 11.56 -12.67
N ASP A 7 -22.99 10.92 -13.68
CA ASP A 7 -22.90 9.47 -13.88
C ASP A 7 -21.43 9.02 -14.08
N ALA A 8 -20.62 9.82 -14.79
CA ALA A 8 -19.20 9.55 -14.92
C ALA A 8 -18.45 9.69 -13.59
N ILE A 9 -18.76 10.70 -12.78
CA ILE A 9 -18.17 10.88 -11.45
C ILE A 9 -18.50 9.71 -10.53
N THR A 10 -19.75 9.25 -10.50
CA THR A 10 -20.16 8.07 -9.73
C THR A 10 -19.34 6.83 -10.09
N LYS A 11 -19.15 6.57 -11.39
CA LYS A 11 -18.31 5.44 -11.84
C LYS A 11 -16.84 5.58 -11.44
N ILE A 12 -16.33 6.81 -11.36
CA ILE A 12 -14.97 7.05 -10.87
C ILE A 12 -14.89 6.76 -9.37
N ILE A 13 -15.88 7.19 -8.58
CA ILE A 13 -15.95 6.90 -7.14
C ILE A 13 -15.97 5.37 -6.90
N GLU A 14 -16.78 4.62 -7.64
CA GLU A 14 -16.83 3.16 -7.56
C GLU A 14 -15.45 2.53 -7.82
N ARG A 15 -14.78 2.93 -8.90
CA ARG A 15 -13.44 2.43 -9.25
C ARG A 15 -12.37 2.80 -8.22
N ILE A 16 -12.47 3.97 -7.62
CA ILE A 16 -11.56 4.39 -6.55
C ILE A 16 -11.79 3.54 -5.30
N SER A 17 -13.04 3.28 -4.93
CA SER A 17 -13.35 2.42 -3.80
C SER A 17 -12.82 0.99 -4.01
N GLU A 18 -12.95 0.44 -5.22
CA GLU A 18 -12.37 -0.86 -5.58
C GLU A 18 -10.83 -0.83 -5.49
N MET A 19 -10.20 0.23 -5.99
CA MET A 19 -8.75 0.43 -5.92
C MET A 19 -8.25 0.51 -4.47
N GLN A 20 -8.97 1.21 -3.59
CA GLN A 20 -8.60 1.32 -2.17
C GLN A 20 -8.74 -0.01 -1.44
N ALA A 21 -9.80 -0.77 -1.73
CA ALA A 21 -9.95 -2.13 -1.19
C ALA A 21 -8.83 -3.06 -1.67
N MET A 22 -8.47 -2.97 -2.96
CA MET A 22 -7.35 -3.73 -3.52
C MET A 22 -6.00 -3.30 -2.91
N ALA A 23 -5.77 -2.01 -2.71
CA ALA A 23 -4.57 -1.49 -2.07
C ALA A 23 -4.43 -2.01 -0.63
N ALA A 24 -5.52 -2.04 0.14
CA ALA A 24 -5.52 -2.62 1.49
C ALA A 24 -5.18 -4.12 1.48
N SER A 25 -5.77 -4.89 0.55
CA SER A 25 -5.48 -6.32 0.40
C SER A 25 -4.00 -6.58 0.04
N ILE A 26 -3.46 -5.81 -0.91
CA ILE A 26 -2.05 -5.93 -1.30
C ILE A 26 -1.15 -5.54 -0.13
N ARG A 27 -1.52 -4.51 0.64
CA ARG A 27 -0.76 -4.07 1.81
C ARG A 27 -0.63 -5.19 2.84
N GLU A 28 -1.72 -5.90 3.15
CA GLU A 28 -1.70 -7.06 4.06
C GLU A 28 -0.78 -8.19 3.56
N GLU A 29 -0.75 -8.45 2.25
CA GLU A 29 0.18 -9.42 1.64
C GLU A 29 1.64 -8.97 1.78
N VAL A 30 1.93 -7.68 1.56
CA VAL A 30 3.28 -7.11 1.70
C VAL A 30 3.72 -7.11 3.17
N GLU A 31 2.83 -6.76 4.10
CA GLU A 31 3.06 -6.83 5.56
C GLU A 31 3.46 -8.25 5.97
N THR A 32 2.76 -9.26 5.46
CA THR A 32 3.08 -10.67 5.74
C THR A 32 4.51 -11.02 5.30
N ILE A 33 4.90 -10.65 4.07
CA ILE A 33 6.25 -10.92 3.54
C ILE A 33 7.31 -10.13 4.32
N ARG A 34 7.02 -8.88 4.68
CA ARG A 34 7.91 -8.03 5.49
C ARG A 34 8.18 -8.67 6.84
N ASP A 35 7.14 -9.19 7.50
CA ASP A 35 7.26 -9.86 8.79
C ASP A 35 8.09 -11.16 8.67
N GLU A 36 7.91 -11.93 7.61
CA GLU A 36 8.75 -13.11 7.30
C GLU A 36 10.22 -12.73 7.09
N GLU A 37 10.51 -11.64 6.36
CA GLU A 37 11.88 -11.18 6.12
C GLU A 37 12.52 -10.62 7.41
N GLN A 38 11.75 -9.93 8.25
CA GLN A 38 12.20 -9.48 9.57
C GLN A 38 12.53 -10.67 10.48
N GLU A 39 11.67 -11.70 10.52
CA GLU A 39 11.94 -12.92 11.27
C GLU A 39 13.20 -13.64 10.75
N TYR A 40 13.40 -13.68 9.44
CA TYR A 40 14.60 -14.23 8.83
C TYR A 40 15.87 -13.47 9.26
N PHE A 41 15.83 -12.13 9.26
CA PHE A 41 16.93 -11.29 9.68
C PHE A 41 17.23 -11.43 11.18
N ASP A 42 16.20 -11.39 12.03
CA ASP A 42 16.31 -11.48 13.49
C ASP A 42 16.90 -12.82 13.95
N ASN A 43 16.62 -13.89 13.20
CA ASN A 43 17.16 -15.24 13.46
C ASN A 43 18.55 -15.46 12.84
N MET A 44 19.10 -14.48 12.12
CA MET A 44 20.38 -14.61 11.44
C MET A 44 21.55 -14.58 12.43
N PRO A 45 22.57 -15.44 12.28
CA PRO A 45 23.79 -15.34 13.07
C PRO A 45 24.46 -13.97 12.91
N GLU A 46 24.99 -13.39 13.98
CA GLU A 46 25.58 -12.04 14.00
C GLU A 46 26.63 -11.80 12.89
N GLY A 47 27.43 -12.81 12.56
CA GLY A 47 28.41 -12.72 11.47
C GLY A 47 27.81 -12.67 10.06
N LEU A 48 26.59 -13.19 9.88
CA LEU A 48 25.82 -13.10 8.64
C LEU A 48 24.98 -11.82 8.60
N ALA A 49 24.42 -11.39 9.74
CA ALA A 49 23.70 -10.12 9.85
C ALA A 49 24.60 -8.92 9.52
N ASN A 50 25.88 -8.95 9.94
CA ASN A 50 26.87 -7.92 9.60
C ASN A 50 27.53 -8.11 8.21
N SER A 51 27.02 -9.03 7.39
CA SER A 51 27.56 -9.29 6.05
C SER A 51 26.69 -8.67 4.96
N GLU A 52 27.15 -8.72 3.71
CA GLU A 52 26.35 -8.33 2.53
C GLU A 52 24.98 -9.03 2.47
N ARG A 53 24.85 -10.21 3.09
CA ARG A 53 23.54 -10.89 3.18
C ARG A 53 22.58 -10.18 4.13
N GLY A 54 23.07 -9.73 5.29
CA GLY A 54 22.24 -8.99 6.23
C GLY A 54 21.85 -7.62 5.67
N GLU A 55 22.79 -6.90 5.05
CA GLU A 55 22.50 -5.63 4.37
C GLU A 55 21.41 -5.77 3.29
N LYS A 56 21.40 -6.89 2.55
CA LYS A 56 20.34 -7.19 1.58
C LYS A 56 18.98 -7.45 2.22
N ALA A 57 18.95 -8.16 3.35
CA ALA A 57 17.72 -8.42 4.10
C ALA A 57 17.16 -7.13 4.71
N GLU A 58 18.00 -6.30 5.35
CA GLU A 58 17.62 -4.97 5.85
C GLU A 58 17.05 -4.09 4.73
N ASN A 59 17.74 -4.01 3.58
CA ASN A 59 17.24 -3.25 2.44
C ASN A 59 15.91 -3.81 1.91
N ALA A 60 15.73 -5.13 1.88
CA ALA A 60 14.46 -5.73 1.48
C ALA A 60 13.32 -5.32 2.43
N ILE A 61 13.55 -5.38 3.74
CA ILE A 61 12.62 -4.93 4.77
C ILE A 61 12.28 -3.44 4.58
N ASP A 62 13.28 -2.59 4.36
CA ASP A 62 13.08 -1.16 4.11
C ASP A 62 12.22 -0.89 2.87
N GLN A 63 12.48 -1.59 1.76
CA GLN A 63 11.66 -1.44 0.55
C GLN A 63 10.22 -1.93 0.77
N LEU A 64 10.02 -3.03 1.52
CA LEU A 64 8.69 -3.54 1.83
C LEU A 64 7.92 -2.56 2.73
N ASN A 65 8.57 -1.99 3.75
CA ASN A 65 8.00 -0.93 4.59
C ASN A 65 7.58 0.28 3.77
N GLN A 66 8.42 0.74 2.83
CA GLN A 66 8.06 1.86 1.97
C GLN A 66 6.81 1.58 1.13
N VAL A 67 6.66 0.35 0.61
CA VAL A 67 5.46 -0.05 -0.15
C VAL A 67 4.23 -0.09 0.76
N ILE A 68 4.36 -0.56 2.00
CA ILE A 68 3.28 -0.58 3.00
C ILE A 68 2.78 0.84 3.25
N ASP A 69 3.70 1.78 3.52
CA ASP A 69 3.40 3.19 3.76
C ASP A 69 2.70 3.84 2.55
N ASP A 70 3.18 3.58 1.34
CA ASP A 70 2.58 4.10 0.10
C ASP A 70 1.14 3.59 -0.11
N LEU A 71 0.90 2.30 0.17
CA LEU A 71 -0.43 1.69 0.06
C LEU A 71 -1.38 2.14 1.17
N GLU A 72 -0.89 2.35 2.39
CA GLU A 72 -1.65 2.93 3.49
C GLU A 72 -2.09 4.36 3.13
N SER A 73 -1.16 5.20 2.68
CA SER A 73 -1.47 6.57 2.25
C SER A 73 -2.51 6.62 1.13
N LEU A 74 -2.45 5.68 0.19
CA LEU A 74 -3.46 5.55 -0.87
C LEU A 74 -4.83 5.13 -0.31
N GLY A 75 -4.85 4.20 0.64
CA GLY A 75 -6.06 3.68 1.27
C GLY A 75 -6.78 4.70 2.16
N GLU A 76 -6.04 5.57 2.85
CA GLU A 76 -6.59 6.60 3.74
C GLU A 76 -7.11 7.85 3.02
N ASN A 77 -6.79 8.02 1.74
CA ASN A 77 -7.17 9.22 1.00
C ASN A 77 -8.69 9.31 0.77
N ASP A 78 -9.31 10.44 1.12
CA ASP A 78 -10.75 10.66 0.91
C ASP A 78 -11.06 11.25 -0.47
N PHE A 79 -10.71 10.51 -1.53
CA PHE A 79 -11.03 10.89 -2.91
C PHE A 79 -12.55 10.99 -3.15
N ALA A 80 -13.33 10.17 -2.46
CA ALA A 80 -14.78 10.10 -2.61
C ALA A 80 -15.45 11.40 -2.15
N HIS A 81 -14.99 12.00 -1.04
CA HIS A 81 -15.46 13.32 -0.60
C HIS A 81 -15.19 14.40 -1.65
N CYS A 82 -13.96 14.51 -2.14
CA CYS A 82 -13.58 15.49 -3.17
C CYS A 82 -14.45 15.39 -4.44
N LEU A 83 -14.74 14.17 -4.88
CA LEU A 83 -15.57 13.93 -6.07
C LEU A 83 -17.06 14.20 -5.81
N THR A 84 -17.53 13.93 -4.59
CA THR A 84 -18.91 14.25 -4.18
C THR A 84 -19.14 15.75 -4.15
N GLU A 85 -18.21 16.52 -3.58
CA GLU A 85 -18.24 17.99 -3.60
C GLU A 85 -18.28 18.55 -5.03
N ALA A 86 -17.53 17.95 -5.96
CA ALA A 86 -17.52 18.36 -7.37
C ALA A 86 -18.87 18.17 -8.11
N MET A 87 -19.83 17.45 -7.52
CA MET A 87 -21.17 17.26 -8.08
C MET A 87 -22.21 18.28 -7.59
N THR A 88 -21.91 18.99 -6.49
CA THR A 88 -22.76 20.04 -5.92
C THR A 88 -22.96 21.21 -6.89
#